data_AF-A0A8G2BWR3-F1
#
_entry.id   AF-A0A8G2BWR3-F1
#
_cell.length_a   1.000
_cell.length_b   1.000
_cell.length_c   1.000
_cell.angle_alpha   90.00
_cell.angle_beta   90.00
_cell.angle_gamma   90.00
#
_symmetry.space_group_name_H-M   'P 1'
#
loop_
_entity.id
_entity.type
_entity.pdbx_description
1 polymer ?
#
loop_
_entity_poly.entity_id
_entity_poly.type
_entity_poly.pdbx_seq_one_letter_code
_entity_poly.pdbx_strand_id
1 'polypeptide(L)'
;MVKIMALIYNMIYSEDLLPRIEDIPIDWVITTDRKYFQQAALIVFHLPGLYQELETDLDKQEGQMWISWFLESEKNDPLINDPEIKDVFDLSISYCKDNEQKEHPLIYLCRNYPIIDP
;
A
#
# COMPACT_ATOMS: atom_id res chain seq x y z
N MET A 1 17.17 1.37 -16.83
CA MET A 1 15.74 1.26 -16.49
C MET A 1 15.63 1.61 -15.02
N VAL A 2 14.91 2.69 -14.67
CA VAL A 2 14.67 3.06 -13.27
C VAL A 2 13.56 2.14 -12.75
N LYS A 3 13.71 1.59 -11.54
CA LYS A 3 12.66 0.78 -10.92
C LYS A 3 11.84 1.62 -9.95
N ILE A 4 10.52 1.45 -9.98
CA ILE A 4 9.60 2.05 -9.02
C ILE A 4 9.53 1.14 -7.81
N MET A 5 9.63 1.71 -6.61
CA MET A 5 9.61 0.96 -5.36
C MET A 5 8.30 1.21 -4.60
N ALA A 6 7.63 0.12 -4.25
CA ALA A 6 6.52 0.11 -3.31
C ALA A 6 6.96 -0.54 -1.99
N LEU A 7 6.80 0.18 -0.88
CA LEU A 7 6.97 -0.35 0.47
C LEU A 7 5.59 -0.67 1.04
N ILE A 8 5.41 -1.91 1.48
CA ILE A 8 4.29 -2.31 2.33
C ILE A 8 4.72 -2.05 3.77
N TYR A 9 4.17 -1.00 4.39
CA TYR A 9 4.62 -0.54 5.71
C TYR A 9 4.16 -1.49 6.83
N ASN A 10 2.92 -1.95 6.76
CA ASN A 10 2.31 -2.90 7.68
C ASN A 10 1.32 -3.82 6.95
N MET A 11 1.05 -5.00 7.52
CA MET A 11 0.22 -6.06 6.93
C MET A 11 -0.75 -6.68 7.94
N ILE A 12 -1.86 -7.27 7.45
CA ILE A 12 -2.77 -8.10 8.24
C ILE A 12 -2.28 -9.55 8.24
N TYR A 13 -1.64 -9.99 9.31
CA TYR A 13 -1.12 -11.36 9.45
C TYR A 13 -0.18 -11.78 8.29
N SER A 14 0.65 -12.79 8.51
CA SER A 14 2.04 -12.71 8.04
C SER A 14 2.31 -12.89 6.54
N GLU A 15 1.47 -13.53 5.70
CA GLU A 15 1.97 -13.97 4.37
C GLU A 15 0.97 -13.99 3.19
N ASP A 16 -0.36 -14.07 3.41
CA ASP A 16 -1.35 -14.25 2.32
C ASP A 16 -1.59 -13.01 1.43
N LEU A 17 -0.93 -11.89 1.71
CA LEU A 17 -1.21 -10.58 1.10
C LEU A 17 -0.03 -10.03 0.29
N LEU A 18 1.01 -10.84 0.10
CA LEU A 18 2.06 -10.49 -0.83
C LEU A 18 1.70 -11.02 -2.22
N PRO A 19 1.83 -10.20 -3.28
CA PRO A 19 1.63 -10.67 -4.63
C PRO A 19 2.68 -11.72 -4.96
N ARG A 20 2.32 -12.66 -5.85
CA ARG A 20 3.30 -13.59 -6.41
C ARG A 20 4.34 -12.79 -7.18
N ILE A 21 5.61 -13.13 -6.98
CA ILE A 21 6.74 -12.43 -7.61
C ILE A 21 6.61 -12.41 -9.14
N GLU A 22 6.05 -13.48 -9.72
CA GLU A 22 5.82 -13.64 -11.15
C GLU A 22 4.82 -12.61 -11.74
N ASP A 23 3.93 -12.07 -10.92
CA ASP A 23 2.91 -11.09 -11.34
C ASP A 23 3.42 -9.64 -11.24
N ILE A 24 4.55 -9.41 -10.56
CA ILE A 24 5.13 -8.07 -10.35
C ILE A 24 5.79 -7.59 -11.67
N PRO A 25 5.42 -6.42 -12.19
CA PRO A 25 6.06 -5.88 -13.39
C PRO A 25 7.58 -5.69 -13.21
N ILE A 26 8.36 -5.88 -14.27
CA ILE A 26 9.84 -5.95 -14.22
C ILE A 26 10.52 -4.65 -13.75
N ASP A 27 9.84 -3.54 -13.95
CA ASP A 27 10.20 -2.18 -13.54
C ASP A 27 9.77 -1.86 -12.09
N TRP A 28 9.23 -2.82 -11.35
CA TRP A 28 8.82 -2.64 -9.96
C TRP A 28 9.69 -3.42 -8.96
N VAL A 29 9.74 -2.90 -7.75
CA VAL A 29 10.25 -3.57 -6.55
C VAL A 29 9.21 -3.42 -5.45
N ILE A 30 8.77 -4.55 -4.88
CA ILE A 30 7.90 -4.57 -3.70
C ILE A 30 8.73 -5.05 -2.52
N THR A 31 8.69 -4.32 -1.42
CA THR A 31 9.44 -4.63 -0.19
C THR A 31 8.58 -4.41 1.05
N THR A 32 8.91 -5.09 2.14
CA THR A 32 8.36 -4.86 3.50
C THR A 32 9.42 -4.26 4.44
N ASP A 33 10.65 -4.05 3.95
CA ASP A 33 11.74 -3.50 4.74
C ASP A 33 11.60 -1.98 4.89
N ARG A 34 11.15 -1.54 6.08
CA ARG A 34 10.86 -0.14 6.41
C ARG A 34 12.06 0.79 6.26
N LYS A 35 13.31 0.29 6.17
CA LYS A 35 14.47 1.16 5.90
C LYS A 35 14.38 1.88 4.55
N TYR A 36 13.56 1.36 3.64
CA TYR A 36 13.32 1.97 2.34
C TYR A 36 12.20 3.02 2.33
N PHE A 37 11.63 3.36 3.49
CA PHE A 37 10.53 4.34 3.57
C PHE A 37 10.86 5.65 2.86
N GLN A 38 12.06 6.21 3.02
CA GLN A 38 12.44 7.46 2.37
C GLN A 38 12.69 7.34 0.85
N GLN A 39 12.91 6.12 0.33
CA GLN A 39 13.27 5.86 -1.07
C GLN A 39 12.09 5.35 -1.89
N ALA A 40 11.08 4.78 -1.24
CA ALA A 40 9.92 4.22 -1.90
C ALA A 40 9.01 5.32 -2.44
N ALA A 41 8.64 5.18 -3.71
CA ALA A 41 7.69 6.08 -4.37
C ALA A 41 6.27 5.84 -3.88
N LEU A 42 5.93 4.60 -3.52
CA LEU A 42 4.64 4.24 -2.95
C LEU A 42 4.83 3.64 -1.56
N ILE A 43 4.08 4.13 -0.58
CA ILE A 43 3.93 3.50 0.72
C ILE A 43 2.52 2.99 0.85
N VAL A 44 2.37 1.70 1.09
CA VAL A 44 1.08 1.05 1.29
C VAL A 44 0.91 0.72 2.76
N PHE A 45 -0.15 1.27 3.34
CA PHE A 45 -0.49 1.10 4.74
C PHE A 45 -1.75 0.28 4.87
N HIS A 46 -1.72 -0.74 5.71
CA HIS A 46 -2.95 -1.41 6.12
C HIS A 46 -3.69 -0.57 7.16
N LEU A 47 -4.96 -0.27 6.89
CA LEU A 47 -5.94 0.18 7.87
C LEU A 47 -6.94 -0.96 8.14
N PRO A 48 -7.30 -1.27 9.39
CA PRO A 48 -7.11 -0.44 10.59
C PRO A 48 -5.80 -0.65 11.37
N GLY A 49 -4.93 -1.56 10.94
CA GLY A 49 -3.77 -2.01 11.72
C GLY A 49 -2.60 -1.03 11.84
N LEU A 50 -2.71 0.19 11.30
CA LEU A 50 -1.60 1.14 11.25
C LEU A 50 -1.21 1.68 12.63
N TYR A 51 -2.18 2.05 13.48
CA TYR A 51 -1.86 2.68 14.76
C TYR A 51 -1.07 1.80 15.72
N GLN A 52 -1.23 0.48 15.62
CA GLN A 52 -0.47 -0.48 16.44
C GLN A 52 1.01 -0.57 16.02
N GLU A 53 1.32 -0.10 14.81
CA GLU A 53 2.63 -0.24 14.15
C GLU A 53 3.42 1.07 14.09
N LEU A 54 2.78 2.20 14.39
CA LEU A 54 3.43 3.51 14.44
C LEU A 54 4.17 3.69 15.76
N GLU A 55 5.50 3.68 15.71
CA GLU A 55 6.35 4.03 16.85
C GLU A 55 6.56 5.54 16.98
N THR A 56 6.53 6.26 15.85
CA THR A 56 6.70 7.70 15.75
C THR A 56 5.83 8.25 14.62
N ASP A 57 5.65 9.57 14.59
CA ASP A 57 5.08 10.25 13.44
C ASP A 57 5.92 9.99 12.19
N LEU A 58 5.25 9.90 11.05
CA LEU A 58 5.86 9.68 9.73
C LEU A 58 5.80 10.96 8.92
N ASP A 59 6.93 11.34 8.32
CA ASP A 59 7.01 12.47 7.40
C ASP A 59 6.93 11.99 5.96
N LYS A 60 5.87 12.37 5.25
CA LYS A 60 5.70 12.06 3.83
C LYS A 60 6.77 12.77 3.00
N GLN A 61 7.47 12.01 2.17
CA GLN A 61 8.53 12.56 1.31
C GLN A 61 7.96 13.21 0.05
N GLU A 62 8.70 14.16 -0.53
CA GLU A 62 8.34 14.75 -1.83
C GLU A 62 8.32 13.67 -2.92
N GLY A 63 7.26 13.67 -3.74
CA GLY A 63 7.05 12.65 -4.79
C GLY A 63 6.58 11.28 -4.28
N GLN A 64 6.45 11.09 -2.96
CA GLN A 64 5.93 9.87 -2.38
C GLN A 64 4.40 9.87 -2.32
N MET A 65 3.79 8.75 -2.68
CA MET A 65 2.35 8.51 -2.51
C MET A 65 2.09 7.57 -1.34
N TRP A 66 1.12 7.93 -0.50
CA TRP A 66 0.62 7.13 0.60
C TRP A 66 -0.72 6.51 0.22
N ILE A 67 -0.78 5.19 0.28
CA ILE A 67 -1.95 4.41 -0.12
C ILE A 67 -2.52 3.74 1.11
N SER A 68 -3.79 3.98 1.42
CA SER A 68 -4.50 3.19 2.41
C SER A 68 -5.05 1.92 1.75
N TRP A 69 -4.82 0.79 2.39
CA TRP A 69 -5.32 -0.51 1.97
C TRP A 69 -6.06 -1.19 3.12
N PHE A 70 -7.17 -1.85 2.82
CA PHE A 70 -7.98 -2.57 3.80
C PHE A 70 -8.74 -3.74 3.17
N LEU A 71 -9.21 -4.70 3.97
CA LEU A 71 -10.09 -5.75 3.45
C LEU A 71 -11.50 -5.21 3.23
N GLU A 72 -12.20 -5.66 2.19
CA GLU A 72 -13.60 -5.28 1.94
C GLU A 72 -14.51 -5.62 3.16
N SER A 73 -14.16 -6.65 3.94
CA SER A 73 -14.82 -6.99 5.20
C SER A 73 -14.61 -5.96 6.31
N GLU A 74 -13.52 -5.19 6.24
CA GLU A 74 -13.15 -4.14 7.19
C GLU A 74 -13.74 -2.76 6.82
N LYS A 75 -14.39 -2.60 5.67
CA LYS A 75 -14.85 -1.30 5.14
C LYS A 75 -15.69 -0.43 6.10
N ASN A 76 -16.29 -1.03 7.13
CA ASN A 76 -17.11 -0.34 8.13
C ASN A 76 -16.31 0.07 9.38
N ASP A 77 -15.00 -0.21 9.42
CA ASP A 77 -14.14 0.23 10.51
C ASP A 77 -14.21 1.77 10.62
N PRO A 78 -14.33 2.33 11.84
CA PRO A 78 -14.37 3.77 12.04
C PRO A 78 -13.16 4.49 11.44
N LEU A 79 -11.97 3.88 11.53
CA LEU A 79 -10.74 4.47 11.07
C LEU A 79 -10.70 4.63 9.55
N ILE A 80 -11.22 3.63 8.83
CA ILE A 80 -11.33 3.67 7.36
C ILE A 80 -12.29 4.77 6.92
N ASN A 81 -13.28 5.12 7.76
CA ASN A 81 -14.31 6.10 7.44
C ASN A 81 -14.04 7.50 7.99
N ASP A 82 -13.02 7.66 8.81
CA ASP A 82 -12.61 8.93 9.40
C ASP A 82 -12.11 9.91 8.31
N PRO A 83 -12.75 11.07 8.13
CA PRO A 83 -12.33 12.07 7.15
C PRO A 83 -10.90 12.57 7.37
N GLU A 84 -10.48 12.78 8.62
CA GLU A 84 -9.15 13.29 8.93
C GLU A 84 -8.06 12.30 8.49
N ILE A 85 -8.37 11.01 8.58
CA ILE A 85 -7.48 9.94 8.18
C ILE A 85 -7.49 9.73 6.68
N LYS A 86 -8.65 9.85 6.03
CA LYS A 86 -8.75 9.79 4.56
C LYS A 86 -7.92 10.87 3.88
N ASP A 87 -7.92 12.09 4.44
CA ASP A 87 -7.19 13.23 3.87
C ASP A 87 -5.66 13.07 3.93
N VAL A 88 -5.14 12.13 4.72
CA VAL A 88 -3.71 11.82 4.79
C VAL A 88 -3.23 10.98 3.58
N PHE A 89 -4.11 10.16 2.98
CA PHE A 89 -3.74 9.24 1.91
C PHE A 89 -4.13 9.78 0.53
N ASP A 90 -3.29 9.53 -0.47
CA ASP A 90 -3.57 9.93 -1.85
C ASP A 90 -4.57 9.00 -2.55
N LEU A 91 -4.59 7.73 -2.15
CA LEU A 91 -5.45 6.69 -2.70
C LEU A 91 -5.89 5.72 -1.61
N SER A 92 -7.05 5.11 -1.84
CA SER A 92 -7.63 4.11 -0.95
C SER A 92 -8.11 2.90 -1.72
N ILE A 93 -7.71 1.70 -1.28
CA ILE A 93 -7.93 0.45 -2.00
C ILE A 93 -8.48 -0.61 -1.04
N SER A 94 -9.53 -1.30 -1.48
CA SER A 94 -10.11 -2.41 -0.76
C SER A 94 -9.82 -3.74 -1.46
N TYR A 95 -9.68 -4.82 -0.68
CA TYR A 95 -9.44 -6.16 -1.21
C TYR A 95 -10.47 -7.18 -0.72
N CYS A 96 -11.04 -7.94 -1.65
CA CYS A 96 -11.94 -9.04 -1.36
C CYS A 96 -11.13 -10.35 -1.34
N LYS A 97 -10.85 -10.90 -0.16
CA LYS A 97 -10.10 -12.17 -0.03
C LYS A 97 -10.85 -13.37 -0.64
N ASP A 98 -12.18 -13.34 -0.62
CA ASP A 98 -13.03 -14.44 -1.09
C ASP A 98 -13.17 -14.50 -2.63
N ASN A 99 -12.55 -13.58 -3.36
CA ASN A 99 -12.64 -13.53 -4.81
C ASN A 99 -11.33 -14.00 -5.44
N GLU A 100 -11.17 -15.32 -5.55
CA GLU A 100 -9.99 -16.01 -6.10
C GLU A 100 -9.58 -15.53 -7.51
N GLN A 101 -10.48 -14.83 -8.22
CA GLN A 101 -10.25 -14.31 -9.58
C GLN A 101 -9.88 -12.81 -9.62
N LYS A 102 -9.87 -12.10 -8.49
CA LYS A 102 -9.44 -10.69 -8.48
C LYS A 102 -7.91 -10.59 -8.42
N GLU A 103 -7.35 -9.80 -9.34
CA GLU A 103 -5.95 -9.38 -9.33
C GLU A 103 -5.57 -8.80 -7.96
N HIS A 104 -4.36 -9.10 -7.51
CA HIS A 104 -3.85 -8.58 -6.25
C HIS A 104 -3.81 -7.05 -6.27
N PRO A 105 -4.29 -6.35 -5.23
CA PRO A 105 -4.37 -4.88 -5.20
C PRO A 105 -3.06 -4.17 -5.54
N LEU A 106 -1.94 -4.72 -5.06
CA LEU A 106 -0.61 -4.17 -5.37
C LEU A 106 -0.23 -4.34 -6.84
N ILE A 107 -0.66 -5.42 -7.50
CA ILE A 107 -0.41 -5.61 -8.94
C ILE A 107 -1.26 -4.64 -9.75
N TYR A 108 -2.53 -4.45 -9.36
CA TYR A 108 -3.39 -3.43 -9.94
C TYR A 108 -2.75 -2.04 -9.81
N LEU A 109 -2.22 -1.70 -8.62
CA LEU A 109 -1.48 -0.47 -8.40
C LEU A 109 -0.27 -0.35 -9.33
N CYS A 110 0.58 -1.37 -9.42
CA CYS A 110 1.77 -1.32 -10.27
C CYS A 110 1.42 -1.03 -11.74
N ARG A 111 0.29 -1.55 -12.23
CA ARG A 111 -0.15 -1.39 -13.61
C ARG A 111 -0.87 -0.07 -13.89
N ASN A 112 -1.47 0.53 -12.88
CA ASN A 112 -2.28 1.75 -13.01
C ASN A 112 -1.64 2.97 -12.35
N TYR A 113 -0.45 2.82 -11.79
CA TYR A 113 0.31 3.93 -11.24
C TYR A 113 0.60 4.95 -12.35
N PRO A 114 0.13 6.20 -12.23
CA PRO A 114 0.47 7.22 -13.19
C PRO A 114 1.99 7.39 -13.17
N ILE A 115 2.64 7.19 -14.31
CA ILE A 115 4.04 7.60 -14.47
C ILE A 115 4.02 9.12 -14.41
N ILE A 116 4.17 9.67 -13.20
CA ILE A 116 4.52 11.07 -13.02
C ILE A 116 5.99 11.11 -13.42
N ASP A 117 6.24 11.55 -14.66
CA ASP A 117 7.60 11.85 -15.12
C ASP A 117 8.21 12.84 -14.11
N PRO A 118 9.35 12.53 -13.49
CA PRO A 118 9.98 13.39 -12.48
C PRO A 118 10.47 14.72 -13.05
#